data_AF-A0A9J6DZR0-F1
#
_entry.id   AF-A0A9J6DZR0-F1
#
_cell.length_a   1.000
_cell.length_b   1.000
_cell.length_c   1.000
_cell.angle_alpha   90.00
_cell.angle_beta   90.00
_cell.angle_gamma   90.00
#
_symmetry.space_group_name_H-M   'P 1'
#
loop_
_entity.id
_entity.type
_entity.pdbx_description
1 polymer ?
#
loop_
_entity_poly.entity_id
_entity_poly.type
_entity_poly.pdbx_seq_one_letter_code
_entity_poly.pdbx_strand_id
1 'polypeptide(L)'
;MAAPECPLVNFEKLYGNAKHTEEGKNPEFDNLYLDMNGIIHVCSLPNDDDPYFRNREERIFSYIFNYIDFVFRMIKPKKTFSMAVDGVAPRAKMNKQRGRTFKYAKEAQAQEKEARKRGEVLPTEERFDFNCISPGTEFMARLQDQLEQFVAVKSSSDPLLRGVKFYLSDHQVFC
;
A
#
# COMPACT_ATOMS: atom_id res chain seq x y z
N MET A 1 -22.86 5.54 5.43
CA MET A 1 -21.71 6.11 6.14
C MET A 1 -20.62 6.34 5.12
N ALA A 2 -20.29 7.59 4.82
CA ALA A 2 -19.23 7.93 3.87
C ALA A 2 -17.88 7.50 4.45
N ALA A 3 -17.08 6.77 3.67
CA ALA A 3 -15.70 6.47 4.04
C ALA A 3 -14.90 7.77 4.12
N PRO A 4 -14.02 7.96 5.13
CA PRO A 4 -13.20 9.15 5.21
C PRO A 4 -12.32 9.24 3.97
N GLU A 5 -12.34 10.39 3.30
CA GLU A 5 -11.49 10.67 2.14
C GLU A 5 -10.03 10.41 2.49
N CYS A 6 -9.36 9.57 1.71
CA CYS A 6 -7.94 9.27 1.89
C CYS A 6 -7.14 10.48 1.41
N PRO A 7 -6.41 11.20 2.30
CA PRO A 7 -5.69 12.43 1.95
C PRO A 7 -4.48 12.21 1.03
N LEU A 8 -4.20 10.96 0.64
CA LEU A 8 -2.98 10.56 -0.08
C LEU A 8 -3.09 10.58 -1.61
N VAL A 9 -4.24 10.98 -2.16
CA VAL A 9 -4.48 10.87 -3.60
C VAL A 9 -4.43 12.24 -4.26
N ASN A 10 -3.22 12.69 -4.61
CA ASN A 10 -3.06 13.79 -5.55
C ASN A 10 -3.15 13.22 -6.98
N PHE A 11 -4.26 13.51 -7.67
CA PHE A 11 -4.56 13.08 -9.04
C PHE A 11 -3.43 13.42 -10.04
N GLU A 12 -2.71 14.54 -9.85
CA GLU A 12 -1.67 14.96 -10.78
C GLU A 12 -0.40 14.10 -10.71
N LYS A 13 -0.09 13.52 -9.54
CA LYS A 13 1.14 12.71 -9.36
C LYS A 13 1.06 11.35 -10.04
N LEU A 14 -0.15 10.77 -10.19
CA LEU A 14 -0.36 9.48 -10.86
C LEU A 14 -0.32 9.59 -12.40
N TYR A 15 -0.67 10.76 -12.95
CA TYR A 15 -0.60 11.05 -14.39
C TYR A 15 0.77 11.59 -14.84
N GLY A 16 1.80 11.47 -14.00
CA GLY A 16 3.17 11.91 -14.30
C GLY A 16 3.65 11.38 -15.66
N ASN A 17 3.71 12.28 -16.65
CA ASN A 17 4.17 12.08 -18.03
C ASN A 17 3.27 11.28 -18.98
N ALA A 18 1.99 11.02 -18.66
CA ALA A 18 1.05 10.58 -19.68
C ALA A 18 0.77 11.78 -20.60
N LYS A 19 1.40 11.79 -21.78
CA LYS A 19 1.18 12.81 -22.82
C LYS A 19 -0.33 13.03 -22.96
N HIS A 20 -0.77 14.29 -22.84
CA HIS A 20 -2.12 14.71 -23.18
C HIS A 20 -2.44 14.23 -24.60
N THR A 21 -3.10 13.08 -24.71
CA THR A 21 -3.86 12.72 -25.91
C THR A 21 -5.13 13.54 -25.92
N GLU A 22 -5.50 13.96 -27.11
CA GLU A 22 -6.53 14.97 -27.39
C GLU A 22 -7.84 14.76 -26.61
N GLU A 23 -8.36 15.88 -26.11
CA GLU A 23 -9.71 16.11 -25.56
C GLU A 23 -10.41 14.91 -24.89
N GLY A 24 -10.17 14.77 -23.58
CA GLY A 24 -11.16 14.18 -22.66
C GLY A 24 -11.32 12.67 -22.68
N LYS A 25 -10.52 11.92 -23.45
CA LYS A 25 -10.49 10.45 -23.38
C LYS A 25 -9.24 9.96 -22.66
N ASN A 26 -9.45 9.35 -21.49
CA ASN A 26 -8.40 8.55 -20.86
C ASN A 26 -7.95 7.45 -21.83
N PRO A 27 -6.64 7.23 -22.02
CA PRO A 27 -6.16 6.11 -22.80
C PRO A 27 -6.66 4.79 -22.19
N GLU A 28 -7.03 3.85 -23.05
CA GLU A 28 -7.48 2.53 -22.62
C GLU A 28 -6.27 1.64 -22.34
N PHE A 29 -6.34 0.87 -21.25
CA PHE A 29 -5.27 -0.03 -20.84
C PHE A 29 -5.72 -1.48 -20.91
N ASP A 30 -4.87 -2.33 -21.45
CA ASP A 30 -5.11 -3.78 -21.47
C ASP A 30 -4.66 -4.45 -20.18
N ASN A 31 -3.48 -4.08 -19.68
CA ASN A 31 -2.84 -4.75 -18.56
C ASN A 31 -2.43 -3.72 -17.49
N LEU A 32 -2.75 -4.02 -16.23
CA LEU A 32 -2.34 -3.24 -15.07
C LEU A 32 -1.49 -4.12 -14.16
N TYR A 33 -0.31 -3.62 -13.79
CA TYR A 33 0.61 -4.26 -12.86
C TYR A 33 0.83 -3.34 -11.65
N LEU A 34 0.55 -3.81 -10.45
CA LEU A 34 0.72 -3.07 -9.21
C LEU A 34 1.83 -3.67 -8.36
N ASP A 35 2.79 -2.83 -7.99
CA ASP A 35 3.74 -3.11 -6.92
C ASP A 35 3.06 -2.81 -5.57
N MET A 36 2.74 -3.87 -4.85
CA MET A 36 2.02 -3.80 -3.58
C MET A 36 2.88 -3.18 -2.49
N ASN A 37 4.19 -3.36 -2.52
CA ASN A 37 5.06 -2.82 -1.48
C ASN A 37 5.04 -1.29 -1.46
N GLY A 38 4.97 -0.66 -2.64
CA GLY A 38 4.76 0.79 -2.74
C GLY A 38 3.45 1.24 -2.06
N ILE A 39 2.36 0.52 -2.32
CA ILE A 39 1.03 0.82 -1.76
C ILE A 39 1.03 0.60 -0.23
N ILE A 40 1.55 -0.54 0.24
CA ILE A 40 1.61 -0.89 1.67
C ILE A 40 2.39 0.18 2.45
N HIS A 41 3.55 0.61 1.94
CA HIS A 41 4.33 1.66 2.59
C HIS A 41 3.56 2.98 2.68
N VAL A 42 2.93 3.42 1.59
CA VAL A 42 2.15 4.68 1.56
C VAL A 42 0.93 4.61 2.49
N CYS A 43 0.21 3.49 2.51
CA CYS A 43 -0.97 3.31 3.37
C CYS A 43 -0.61 3.13 4.86
N SER A 44 0.60 2.66 5.17
CA SER A 44 1.08 2.50 6.55
C SER A 44 1.63 3.80 7.13
N LEU A 45 2.01 4.76 6.29
CA LEU A 45 2.60 6.07 6.67
C LEU A 45 1.98 7.21 5.85
N PRO A 46 0.76 7.67 6.19
CA PRO A 46 0.19 8.81 5.50
C PRO A 46 0.94 10.12 5.80
N ASN A 47 1.55 10.27 6.99
CA ASN A 47 2.33 11.44 7.40
C ASN A 47 3.57 11.00 8.21
N ASP A 48 4.77 11.11 7.61
CA ASP A 48 6.04 10.75 8.26
C ASP A 48 6.38 11.64 9.47
N ASP A 49 5.78 12.83 9.55
CA ASP A 49 6.09 13.86 10.56
C ASP A 49 5.10 13.92 11.73
N ASP A 50 4.09 13.03 11.78
CA ASP A 50 3.08 13.04 12.84
C ASP A 50 3.40 11.98 13.93
N PRO A 51 3.95 12.39 15.09
CA PRO A 51 4.25 11.46 16.19
C PRO A 51 2.99 10.88 16.85
N TYR A 52 1.81 11.46 16.59
CA TYR A 52 0.52 11.02 17.14
C TYR A 52 -0.17 9.99 16.25
N PHE A 53 0.32 9.78 15.03
CA PHE A 53 -0.33 8.87 14.11
C PHE A 53 -0.23 7.42 14.62
N ARG A 54 -1.40 6.83 14.90
CA ARG A 54 -1.57 5.44 15.32
C ARG A 54 -2.68 4.81 14.51
N ASN A 55 -2.31 3.80 13.72
CA ASN A 55 -3.26 3.00 12.96
C ASN A 55 -3.10 1.55 13.38
N ARG A 56 -4.22 0.93 13.71
CA ARG A 56 -4.30 -0.52 13.83
C ARG A 56 -4.20 -1.19 12.46
N GLU A 57 -3.74 -2.42 12.45
CA GLU A 57 -3.52 -3.23 11.26
C GLU A 57 -4.77 -3.28 10.35
N GLU A 58 -5.96 -3.42 10.94
CA GLU A 58 -7.23 -3.56 10.18
C GLU A 58 -7.57 -2.28 9.40
N ARG A 59 -7.20 -1.11 9.95
CA ARG A 59 -7.36 0.17 9.22
C ARG A 59 -6.38 0.27 8.06
N ILE A 60 -5.14 -0.19 8.23
CA ILE A 60 -4.14 -0.20 7.17
C ILE A 60 -4.61 -1.07 6.00
N PHE A 61 -5.14 -2.27 6.29
CA PHE A 61 -5.73 -3.13 5.26
C PHE A 61 -6.88 -2.45 4.52
N SER A 62 -7.77 -1.77 5.25
CA SER A 62 -8.86 -1.01 4.64
C SER A 62 -8.34 0.10 3.70
N TYR A 63 -7.28 0.81 4.07
CA TYR A 63 -6.66 1.82 3.21
C TYR A 63 -6.03 1.21 1.96
N ILE A 64 -5.35 0.07 2.10
CA ILE A 64 -4.76 -0.67 0.98
C ILE A 64 -5.86 -1.07 -0.02
N PHE A 65 -6.94 -1.69 0.43
CA PHE A 65 -8.03 -2.13 -0.46
C PHE A 65 -8.75 -0.97 -1.15
N ASN A 66 -8.97 0.13 -0.42
CA ASN A 66 -9.56 1.33 -1.01
C ASN A 66 -8.63 1.95 -2.07
N TYR A 67 -7.31 1.93 -1.84
CA TYR A 67 -6.33 2.42 -2.81
C TYR A 67 -6.29 1.55 -4.07
N ILE A 68 -6.29 0.23 -3.90
CA ILE A 68 -6.35 -0.73 -5.02
C ILE A 68 -7.64 -0.53 -5.83
N ASP A 69 -8.80 -0.43 -5.17
CA ASP A 69 -10.09 -0.21 -5.84
C ASP A 69 -10.11 1.13 -6.59
N PHE A 70 -9.53 2.17 -5.99
CA PHE A 70 -9.40 3.48 -6.62
C PHE A 70 -8.55 3.42 -7.89
N VAL A 71 -7.35 2.82 -7.82
CA VAL A 71 -6.46 2.69 -8.98
C VAL A 71 -7.10 1.82 -10.06
N PHE A 72 -7.75 0.72 -9.67
CA PHE A 72 -8.46 -0.14 -10.61
C PHE A 72 -9.57 0.62 -11.36
N ARG A 73 -10.43 1.36 -10.65
CA ARG A 73 -11.53 2.13 -11.26
C ARG A 73 -11.05 3.28 -12.12
N MET A 74 -9.87 3.83 -11.84
CA MET A 74 -9.26 4.88 -12.63
C MET A 74 -8.74 4.34 -13.97
N ILE A 75 -8.01 3.23 -13.94
CA ILE A 75 -7.29 2.68 -15.10
C ILE A 75 -8.18 1.78 -15.96
N LYS A 76 -9.09 1.00 -15.34
CA LYS A 76 -10.02 0.07 -15.99
C LYS A 76 -9.33 -0.89 -16.98
N PRO A 77 -8.42 -1.75 -16.52
CA PRO A 77 -7.72 -2.69 -17.40
C PRO A 77 -8.69 -3.68 -18.06
N LYS A 78 -8.52 -3.93 -19.36
CA LYS A 78 -9.42 -4.79 -20.14
C LYS A 78 -9.09 -6.28 -20.12
N LYS A 79 -7.81 -6.64 -19.93
CA LYS A 79 -7.33 -8.03 -20.07
C LYS A 79 -6.74 -8.58 -18.78
N THR A 80 -5.83 -7.83 -18.16
CA THR A 80 -5.04 -8.35 -17.04
C THR A 80 -4.94 -7.36 -15.89
N PHE A 81 -5.12 -7.87 -14.68
CA PHE A 81 -4.79 -7.15 -13.46
C PHE A 81 -3.88 -8.01 -12.58
N SER A 82 -2.64 -7.55 -12.39
CA SER A 82 -1.61 -8.24 -11.64
C SER A 82 -1.20 -7.42 -10.43
N MET A 83 -1.18 -8.05 -9.26
CA MET A 83 -0.68 -7.47 -8.02
C MET A 83 0.53 -8.28 -7.56
N ALA A 84 1.64 -7.60 -7.29
CA ALA A 84 2.88 -8.23 -6.89
C ALA A 84 3.34 -7.74 -5.52
N VAL A 85 3.42 -8.68 -4.57
CA VAL A 85 4.04 -8.49 -3.27
C VAL A 85 5.50 -8.95 -3.36
N ASP A 86 6.48 -8.20 -2.81
CA ASP A 86 7.86 -8.70 -2.84
C ASP A 86 7.96 -10.00 -2.01
N GLY A 87 8.63 -11.01 -2.58
CA GLY A 87 9.15 -12.15 -1.83
C GLY A 87 10.55 -11.86 -1.27
N VAL A 88 11.28 -12.94 -0.91
CA VAL A 88 12.63 -12.84 -0.37
C VAL A 88 13.57 -12.14 -1.37
N ALA A 89 14.22 -11.06 -0.93
CA ALA A 89 15.04 -10.22 -1.79
C ALA A 89 16.53 -10.59 -1.77
N PRO A 90 17.31 -10.29 -2.84
CA PRO A 90 18.76 -10.44 -2.84
C PRO A 90 19.46 -9.60 -1.77
N ARG A 91 20.61 -10.07 -1.27
CA ARG A 91 21.38 -9.43 -0.17
C ARG A 91 21.64 -7.93 -0.37
N ALA A 92 21.89 -7.49 -1.60
CA ALA A 92 22.10 -6.08 -1.90
C ALA A 92 20.84 -5.21 -1.62
N LYS A 93 19.64 -5.72 -1.97
CA LYS A 93 18.35 -5.07 -1.68
C LYS A 93 18.06 -5.14 -0.18
N MET A 94 18.35 -6.28 0.47
CA MET A 94 18.20 -6.42 1.93
C MET A 94 19.03 -5.39 2.71
N ASN A 95 20.28 -5.15 2.32
CA ASN A 95 21.12 -4.15 2.99
C ASN A 95 20.53 -2.73 2.85
N LYS A 96 19.96 -2.39 1.68
CA LYS A 96 19.26 -1.12 1.47
C LYS A 96 17.99 -1.02 2.32
N GLN A 97 17.18 -2.10 2.36
CA GLN A 97 15.98 -2.17 3.21
C GLN A 97 16.35 -1.98 4.69
N ARG A 98 17.34 -2.73 5.19
CA ARG A 98 17.86 -2.61 6.57
C ARG A 98 18.31 -1.19 6.90
N GLY A 99 19.02 -0.53 5.98
CA GLY A 99 19.45 0.86 6.16
C GLY A 99 18.28 1.84 6.28
N ARG A 100 17.24 1.68 5.44
CA ARG A 100 16.01 2.48 5.52
C ARG A 100 15.28 2.26 6.83
N THR A 101 15.05 1.00 7.19
CA THR A 101 14.41 0.60 8.44
C THR A 101 15.08 1.21 9.67
N PHE A 102 16.41 1.13 9.73
CA PHE A 102 17.17 1.70 10.84
C PHE A 102 17.03 3.23 10.91
N LYS A 103 17.02 3.91 9.76
CA LYS A 103 16.81 5.35 9.68
C LYS A 103 15.42 5.73 10.20
N TYR A 104 14.36 5.05 9.75
CA TYR A 104 12.99 5.31 10.19
C TYR A 104 12.81 5.08 11.69
N ALA A 105 13.34 3.99 12.24
CA ALA A 105 13.27 3.72 13.67
C ALA A 105 13.95 4.84 14.50
N LYS A 106 15.10 5.34 14.01
CA LYS A 106 15.83 6.43 14.67
C LYS A 106 15.07 7.77 14.58
N GLU A 107 14.49 8.09 13.44
CA GLU A 107 13.68 9.31 13.23
C GLU A 107 12.42 9.29 14.09
N ALA A 108 11.72 8.14 14.13
CA ALA A 108 10.56 7.93 14.99
C ALA A 108 10.88 8.17 16.47
N GLN A 109 11.97 7.59 16.98
CA GLN A 109 12.40 7.78 18.36
C GLN A 109 12.78 9.24 18.66
N ALA A 110 13.42 9.93 17.71
CA ALA A 110 13.77 11.33 17.86
C ALA A 110 12.51 12.21 17.93
N GLN A 111 11.52 11.99 17.06
CA GLN A 111 10.24 12.72 17.07
C GLN A 111 9.49 12.55 18.38
N GLU A 112 9.38 11.31 18.90
CA GLU A 112 8.72 11.07 20.19
C GLU A 112 9.44 11.74 21.37
N LYS A 113 10.77 11.74 21.36
CA LYS A 113 11.57 12.42 22.38
C LYS A 113 11.35 13.93 22.35
N GLU A 114 11.32 14.54 21.16
CA GLU A 114 11.07 15.98 21.02
C GLU A 114 9.63 16.35 21.41
N ALA A 115 8.62 15.54 21.05
CA ALA A 115 7.24 15.74 21.50
C ALA A 115 7.14 15.69 23.03
N ARG A 116 7.74 14.68 23.67
CA ARG A 116 7.77 14.59 25.15
C ARG A 116 8.48 15.78 25.80
N LYS A 117 9.56 16.29 25.20
CA LYS A 117 10.24 17.50 25.69
C LYS A 117 9.36 18.74 25.60
N ARG A 118 8.51 18.84 24.58
CA ARG A 118 7.52 19.93 24.43
C ARG A 118 6.32 19.78 25.38
N GLY A 119 6.30 18.75 26.22
CA GLY A 119 5.20 18.48 27.17
C GLY A 119 3.96 17.86 26.51
N GLU A 120 4.10 17.35 25.29
CA GLU A 120 3.02 16.73 24.54
C GLU A 120 2.71 15.33 25.09
N VAL A 121 1.43 15.03 25.26
CA VAL A 121 0.96 13.70 25.67
C VAL A 121 0.82 12.83 24.41
N LEU A 122 1.71 11.87 24.25
CA LEU A 122 1.64 10.91 23.15
C LEU A 122 0.51 9.89 23.40
N PRO A 123 -0.07 9.33 22.32
CA PRO A 123 -1.05 8.25 22.43
C PRO A 123 -0.48 7.05 23.18
N THR A 124 -1.32 6.36 23.95
CA THR A 124 -0.94 5.14 24.69
C THR A 124 -0.80 3.93 23.77
N GLU A 125 -1.40 3.96 22.59
CA GLU A 125 -1.27 2.91 21.58
C GLU A 125 0.15 2.89 20.99
N GLU A 126 0.66 1.68 20.78
CA GLU A 126 1.96 1.47 20.15
C GLU A 126 1.94 1.91 18.69
N ARG A 127 3.06 2.47 18.23
CA ARG A 127 3.24 2.82 16.82
C ARG A 127 3.26 1.53 15.99
N PHE A 128 2.66 1.60 14.81
CA PHE A 128 2.75 0.50 13.85
C PHE A 128 4.21 0.16 13.53
N ASP A 129 4.58 -1.12 13.67
CA ASP A 129 5.94 -1.58 13.46
C ASP A 129 6.20 -1.83 11.96
N PHE A 130 6.91 -0.90 11.30
CA PHE A 130 7.25 -1.03 9.88
C PHE A 130 8.15 -2.22 9.56
N ASN A 131 8.81 -2.82 10.55
CA ASN A 131 9.57 -4.06 10.35
C ASN A 131 8.67 -5.22 9.93
N CYS A 132 7.37 -5.14 10.21
CA CYS A 132 6.43 -6.18 9.80
C CYS A 132 6.16 -6.19 8.29
N ILE A 133 6.52 -5.12 7.55
CA ILE A 133 6.43 -5.06 6.08
C ILE A 133 7.67 -5.76 5.50
N SER A 134 7.77 -7.07 5.71
CA SER A 134 8.83 -7.93 5.19
C SER A 134 8.27 -9.35 5.00
N PRO A 135 8.70 -10.08 3.96
CA PRO A 135 8.23 -11.44 3.73
C PRO A 135 8.47 -12.34 4.95
N GLY A 136 7.49 -13.19 5.29
CA GLY A 136 7.59 -14.16 6.38
C GLY A 136 7.11 -13.64 7.74
N THR A 137 6.62 -12.40 7.82
CA THR A 137 5.96 -11.88 9.02
C THR A 137 4.48 -12.28 9.04
N GLU A 138 3.88 -12.36 10.22
CA GLU A 138 2.44 -12.65 10.32
C GLU A 138 1.57 -11.58 9.66
N PHE A 139 2.00 -10.32 9.71
CA PHE A 139 1.32 -9.21 9.04
C PHE A 139 1.20 -9.46 7.53
N MET A 140 2.28 -9.87 6.87
CA MET A 140 2.27 -10.15 5.43
C MET A 140 1.45 -11.38 5.10
N ALA A 141 1.45 -12.41 5.96
CA ALA A 141 0.59 -13.58 5.80
C ALA A 141 -0.91 -13.21 5.89
N ARG A 142 -1.30 -12.43 6.91
CA ARG A 142 -2.69 -11.95 7.06
C ARG A 142 -3.10 -11.03 5.90
N LEU A 143 -2.20 -10.15 5.45
CA LEU A 143 -2.45 -9.29 4.29
C LEU A 143 -2.68 -10.11 3.02
N GLN A 144 -1.88 -11.16 2.80
CA GLN A 144 -2.03 -12.07 1.66
C GLN A 144 -3.42 -12.75 1.68
N ASP A 145 -3.81 -13.34 2.81
CA ASP A 145 -5.12 -13.98 2.96
C ASP A 145 -6.27 -13.01 2.64
N GLN A 146 -6.16 -11.77 3.12
CA GLN A 146 -7.17 -10.73 2.88
C GLN A 146 -7.17 -10.25 1.43
N LEU A 147 -6.01 -10.18 0.75
CA LEU A 147 -5.92 -9.85 -0.69
C LEU A 147 -6.57 -10.92 -1.56
N GLU A 148 -6.37 -12.20 -1.23
CA GLU A 148 -7.02 -13.31 -1.92
C GLU A 148 -8.54 -13.24 -1.79
N GLN A 149 -9.03 -13.00 -0.57
CA GLN A 149 -10.46 -12.81 -0.32
C GLN A 149 -11.00 -11.58 -1.06
N PHE A 150 -10.25 -10.47 -1.06
CA PHE A 150 -10.62 -9.26 -1.79
C PHE A 150 -10.79 -9.53 -3.29
N VAL A 151 -9.83 -10.22 -3.92
CA VAL A 151 -9.90 -10.59 -5.34
C VAL A 151 -11.08 -11.52 -5.62
N ALA A 152 -11.30 -12.54 -4.77
CA ALA A 152 -12.40 -13.48 -4.94
C ALA A 152 -13.77 -12.77 -4.88
N VAL A 153 -13.97 -11.91 -3.87
CA VAL A 153 -15.20 -11.13 -3.73
C VAL A 153 -15.36 -10.18 -4.92
N LYS A 154 -14.31 -9.45 -5.29
CA LYS A 154 -14.36 -8.49 -6.40
C LYS A 154 -14.65 -9.15 -7.74
N SER A 155 -13.98 -10.25 -8.05
CA SER A 155 -14.19 -11.00 -9.29
C SER A 155 -15.64 -11.52 -9.42
N SER A 156 -16.27 -11.90 -8.31
CA SER A 156 -17.68 -12.33 -8.31
C SER A 156 -18.70 -11.20 -8.35
N SER A 157 -18.40 -10.05 -7.74
CA SER A 157 -19.38 -8.98 -7.48
C SER A 157 -19.35 -7.83 -8.49
N ASP A 158 -18.19 -7.53 -9.09
CA ASP A 158 -18.02 -6.34 -9.93
C ASP A 158 -18.15 -6.67 -11.43
N PRO A 159 -19.14 -6.11 -12.15
CA PRO A 159 -19.27 -6.29 -13.58
C PRO A 159 -18.06 -5.81 -14.39
N LEU A 160 -17.31 -4.81 -13.90
CA LEU A 160 -16.12 -4.27 -14.57
C LEU A 160 -14.96 -5.27 -14.60
N LEU A 161 -15.01 -6.27 -13.73
CA LEU A 161 -13.99 -7.32 -13.58
C LEU A 161 -14.30 -8.56 -14.40
N ARG A 162 -15.48 -8.62 -15.03
CA ARG A 162 -15.90 -9.75 -15.84
C ARG A 162 -15.02 -9.85 -17.09
N GLY A 163 -14.21 -10.91 -17.15
CA GLY A 163 -13.29 -11.18 -18.26
C GLY A 163 -11.86 -10.68 -18.07
N VAL A 164 -11.56 -9.98 -16.96
CA VAL A 164 -10.19 -9.62 -16.59
C VAL A 164 -9.53 -10.80 -15.88
N LYS A 165 -8.31 -11.15 -16.29
CA LYS A 165 -7.49 -12.16 -15.61
C LYS A 165 -6.76 -11.54 -14.43
N PHE A 166 -6.91 -12.14 -13.26
CA PHE A 166 -6.22 -11.71 -12.05
C PHE A 166 -4.99 -12.57 -11.81
N TYR A 167 -3.88 -11.90 -11.49
CA TYR A 167 -2.66 -12.53 -11.02
C TYR A 167 -2.26 -11.91 -9.69
N LEU A 168 -2.07 -12.74 -8.66
CA LEU A 168 -1.52 -12.34 -7.38
C LEU A 168 -0.23 -13.09 -7.18
N SER A 169 0.90 -12.37 -7.11
CA SER A 169 2.18 -12.99 -6.76
C SER A 169 2.43 -12.83 -5.27
N ASP A 170 2.47 -13.96 -4.59
CA ASP A 170 2.63 -14.06 -3.14
C ASP A 170 4.09 -13.77 -2.71
N HIS A 171 4.25 -13.42 -1.43
CA HIS A 171 5.52 -13.28 -0.74
C HIS A 171 6.19 -14.64 -0.42
N GLN A 172 5.45 -15.75 -0.42
CA GLN A 172 5.98 -17.10 -0.15
C GLN A 172 6.55 -17.81 -1.39
N VAL A 173 7.26 -17.09 -2.26
CA VAL A 173 8.06 -17.76 -3.31
C VAL A 173 9.27 -18.43 -2.64
N PHE A 174 9.04 -19.62 -2.09
CA PHE A 174 10.10 -20.59 -1.84
C PHE A 174 10.48 -21.18 -3.19
N CYS A 175 11.65 -20.79 -3.71
CA CYS A 175 12.36 -21.58 -4.70
C CYS A 175 12.87 -22.88 -4.06
#